data_AF-A0AA36F6Y4-F1
#
_entry.id   AF-A0AA36F6Y4-F1
#
_cell.length_a   1.000
_cell.length_b   1.000
_cell.length_c   1.000
_cell.angle_alpha   90.00
_cell.angle_beta   90.00
_cell.angle_gamma   90.00
#
_symmetry.space_group_name_H-M   'P 1'
#
loop_
_entity.id
_entity.type
_entity.pdbx_description
1 polymer ?
#
loop_
_entity_poly.entity_id
_entity_poly.type
_entity_poly.pdbx_seq_one_letter_code
_entity_poly.pdbx_strand_id
1 'polypeptide(L)'
;MIGTRPGIFWRGCWAVVSPVFLLMLFTLSVVSDSGPVYGTYQYPSWSIGIGWIIVCSSLICIPLYIIYKFFTLEGSVCERLRKMIQPSELPKHVQRQEAEPIFL
;
A
#
# COMPACT_ATOMS: atom_id res chain seq x y z
N MET A 1 -21.52 -3.13 2.44
CA MET A 1 -21.34 -4.47 3.04
C MET A 1 -22.54 -5.31 2.62
N ILE A 2 -22.31 -6.33 1.79
CA ILE A 2 -23.31 -7.39 1.56
C ILE A 2 -23.03 -8.45 2.64
N GLY A 3 -24.05 -8.87 3.38
CA GLY A 3 -23.95 -9.69 4.62
C GLY A 3 -23.36 -11.10 4.46
N THR A 4 -22.75 -11.42 3.32
CA THR A 4 -22.13 -12.71 3.02
C THR A 4 -20.62 -12.56 2.92
N ARG A 5 -19.87 -13.45 3.57
CA ARG A 5 -18.40 -13.47 3.49
C ARG A 5 -17.98 -13.83 2.06
N PRO A 6 -17.09 -13.06 1.41
CA PRO A 6 -16.62 -13.39 0.07
C PRO A 6 -15.94 -14.76 0.06
N GLY A 7 -16.15 -15.52 -1.01
CA GLY A 7 -15.65 -16.89 -1.17
C GLY A 7 -14.11 -16.99 -1.11
N ILE A 8 -13.60 -18.20 -0.85
CA ILE A 8 -12.16 -18.47 -0.65
C ILE A 8 -11.32 -18.11 -1.88
N PHE A 9 -11.85 -18.33 -3.09
CA PHE A 9 -11.20 -17.93 -4.35
C PHE A 9 -10.87 -16.43 -4.37
N TRP A 10 -11.83 -15.61 -3.95
CA TRP A 10 -11.69 -14.16 -3.95
C TRP A 10 -10.66 -13.68 -2.92
N ARG A 11 -10.62 -14.32 -1.75
CA ARG A 11 -9.60 -14.05 -0.72
C ARG A 11 -8.20 -14.42 -1.19
N GLY A 12 -8.03 -15.55 -1.87
CA GLY A 12 -6.74 -15.97 -2.44
C GLY A 12 -6.26 -15.01 -3.54
N CYS A 13 -7.18 -14.54 -4.39
CA CYS A 13 -6.89 -13.56 -5.42
C CYS A 13 -6.30 -12.26 -4.83
N TRP A 14 -6.94 -11.70 -3.81
CA TRP A 14 -6.49 -10.45 -3.21
C TRP A 14 -5.26 -10.59 -2.32
N ALA A 15 -5.12 -11.70 -1.61
CA ALA A 15 -4.01 -11.89 -0.68
C ALA A 15 -2.71 -12.28 -1.39
N VAL A 16 -2.78 -12.99 -2.52
CA VAL A 16 -1.58 -13.58 -3.16
C VAL A 16 -1.45 -13.18 -4.62
N VAL A 17 -2.53 -13.26 -5.41
CA VAL A 17 -2.43 -13.02 -6.86
C VAL A 17 -2.13 -11.55 -7.15
N SER A 18 -2.85 -10.62 -6.52
CA SER A 18 -2.59 -9.19 -6.69
C SER A 18 -1.16 -8.77 -6.33
N PRO A 19 -0.61 -9.08 -5.14
CA PRO A 19 0.76 -8.67 -4.80
C PRO A 19 1.81 -9.33 -5.71
N VAL A 20 1.65 -10.61 -6.07
CA VAL A 20 2.61 -11.30 -6.96
C VAL A 20 2.57 -10.71 -8.36
N PHE A 21 1.39 -10.44 -8.90
CA PHE A 21 1.24 -9.86 -10.23
C PHE A 21 1.82 -8.44 -10.30
N LEU A 22 1.55 -7.61 -9.29
CA LEU A 22 2.14 -6.27 -9.20
C LEU A 22 3.66 -6.30 -9.11
N LEU A 23 4.24 -7.20 -8.31
CA LEU A 23 5.69 -7.37 -8.21
C LEU A 23 6.28 -7.82 -9.55
N MET A 24 5.66 -8.79 -10.21
CA MET A 24 6.10 -9.29 -11.51
C MET A 24 6.11 -8.18 -12.57
N LEU A 25 5.02 -7.42 -12.69
CA LEU A 25 4.93 -6.31 -13.64
C LEU A 25 5.97 -5.22 -13.34
N PHE A 26 6.17 -4.89 -12.07
CA PHE A 26 7.17 -3.92 -11.67
C PHE A 26 8.59 -4.37 -12.05
N THR A 27 8.96 -5.62 -11.74
CA THR A 27 10.29 -6.15 -12.10
C THR A 27 10.50 -6.21 -13.62
N LEU A 28 9.49 -6.64 -14.39
CA LEU A 28 9.57 -6.65 -15.84
C LEU A 28 9.70 -5.24 -16.42
N SER A 29 9.00 -4.27 -15.84
CA SER A 29 9.11 -2.85 -16.22
C SER A 29 10.52 -2.32 -15.97
N VAL A 30 11.15 -2.66 -14.84
CA VAL A 30 12.51 -2.22 -14.50
C VAL A 30 13.54 -2.85 -15.44
N VAL A 31 13.40 -4.14 -15.73
CA VAL A 31 14.35 -4.89 -16.57
C VAL A 31 14.21 -4.54 -18.06
N SER A 32 12.99 -4.26 -18.51
CA SER A 32 12.72 -3.94 -19.93
C SER A 32 12.86 -2.46 -20.25
N ASP A 33 13.21 -1.61 -19.28
CA ASP A 33 13.48 -0.18 -19.51
C ASP A 33 14.79 -0.02 -20.29
N SER A 34 14.68 -0.01 -21.62
CA SER A 34 15.83 0.18 -22.53
C SER A 34 16.22 1.66 -22.71
N GLY A 35 15.78 2.55 -21.82
CA GLY A 35 15.90 3.99 -21.97
C GLY A 35 14.88 4.53 -22.98
N PRO A 36 14.09 5.57 -22.64
CA PRO A 36 13.14 6.15 -23.58
C PRO A 36 13.92 6.77 -24.75
N VAL A 37 13.68 6.27 -25.97
CA VAL A 37 14.25 6.84 -27.20
C VAL A 37 13.09 7.42 -28.00
N TYR A 38 13.15 8.72 -28.30
CA TYR A 38 12.10 9.39 -29.06
C TYR A 38 12.63 9.71 -30.46
N GLY A 39 12.30 8.85 -31.44
CA GLY A 39 12.84 8.95 -32.79
C GLY A 39 14.36 8.75 -32.80
N THR A 40 15.11 9.81 -33.14
CA THR A 40 16.59 9.82 -33.12
C THR A 40 17.18 10.44 -31.86
N TYR A 41 16.36 10.92 -30.92
CA TYR A 41 16.81 11.57 -29.70
C TYR A 41 16.95 10.55 -28.56
N GLN A 42 18.19 10.34 -28.11
CA GLN A 42 18.49 9.57 -26.90
C GLN A 42 18.31 10.47 -25.69
N TYR A 43 17.45 10.06 -24.77
CA TYR A 43 17.29 10.79 -23.51
C TYR A 43 18.60 10.72 -22.71
N PRO A 44 19.10 11.87 -22.22
CA PRO A 44 20.31 11.90 -21.42
C PRO A 44 20.08 11.23 -20.06
N SER A 45 21.12 10.58 -19.53
CA SER A 45 21.02 9.75 -18.31
C SER A 45 20.48 10.51 -17.07
N TRP A 46 20.66 11.83 -17.01
CA TRP A 46 20.10 12.65 -15.94
C TRP A 46 18.56 12.66 -15.94
N SER A 47 17.92 12.62 -17.11
CA SER A 47 16.46 12.66 -17.23
C SER A 47 15.84 11.33 -16.80
N ILE A 48 16.50 10.22 -17.13
CA ILE A 48 16.13 8.88 -16.66
C ILE A 48 16.23 8.82 -15.13
N GLY A 49 17.31 9.36 -14.54
CA GLY A 49 17.46 9.47 -13.09
C GLY A 49 16.33 10.23 -12.41
N ILE A 50 15.88 11.35 -12.99
CA ILE A 50 14.72 12.10 -12.48
C ILE A 50 13.42 11.27 -12.56
N GLY A 51 13.22 10.52 -13.63
CA GLY A 51 12.07 9.61 -13.76
C GLY A 51 12.00 8.59 -12.62
N TRP A 52 13.13 7.94 -12.30
CA TRP A 52 13.22 7.03 -11.18
C TRP A 52 12.99 7.71 -9.83
N ILE A 53 13.48 8.94 -9.63
CA ILE A 53 13.23 9.70 -8.40
C ILE A 53 11.74 9.98 -8.22
N ILE A 54 11.01 10.31 -9.29
CA ILE A 54 9.56 10.54 -9.23
C ILE A 54 8.82 9.25 -8.84
N VAL A 55 9.19 8.11 -9.41
CA VAL A 55 8.61 6.80 -9.06
C VAL A 55 8.90 6.46 -7.59
N CYS A 56 10.16 6.60 -7.16
CA CYS A 56 10.57 6.36 -5.78
C CYS A 56 9.91 7.31 -4.78
N SER A 57 9.61 8.55 -5.17
CA SER A 57 8.93 9.53 -4.31
C SER A 57 7.55 9.07 -3.87
N SER A 58 6.78 8.41 -4.75
CA SER A 58 5.50 7.82 -4.35
C SER A 58 5.69 6.62 -3.42
N LEU A 59 6.67 5.78 -3.70
CA LEU A 59 6.96 4.57 -2.92
C LEU A 59 7.50 4.87 -1.52
N ILE A 60 8.30 5.94 -1.35
CA ILE A 60 8.93 6.30 -0.08
C ILE A 60 7.95 6.87 0.95
N CYS A 61 6.75 7.31 0.54
CA CYS A 61 5.70 7.75 1.45
C CYS A 61 5.30 6.66 2.46
N ILE A 62 5.28 5.40 2.03
CA ILE A 62 4.90 4.26 2.87
C ILE A 62 5.93 4.04 4.00
N PRO A 63 7.23 3.83 3.73
CA PRO A 63 8.22 3.65 4.79
C PRO A 63 8.38 4.91 5.65
N LEU A 64 8.25 6.12 5.08
CA LEU A 64 8.31 7.36 5.86
C LEU A 64 7.18 7.40 6.90
N TYR A 65 5.97 6.98 6.53
CA TYR A 65 4.85 6.88 7.47
C TYR A 65 5.09 5.83 8.57
N ILE A 66 5.66 4.67 8.21
CA ILE A 66 6.04 3.62 9.17
C ILE A 66 7.07 4.17 10.17
N ILE A 67 8.11 4.85 9.69
CA ILE A 67 9.16 5.45 10.53
C ILE A 67 8.57 6.53 11.45
N TYR A 68 7.74 7.42 10.91
CA TYR A 68 7.05 8.45 11.70
C TYR A 68 6.25 7.82 12.85
N LYS A 69 5.41 6.83 12.54
CA LYS A 69 4.66 6.08 13.57
C LYS A 69 5.61 5.38 14.56
N PHE A 70 6.71 4.80 14.09
CA PHE A 70 7.66 4.10 14.95
C PHE A 70 8.31 5.02 15.99
N PHE A 71 8.60 6.27 15.63
CA PHE A 71 9.15 7.26 16.57
C PHE A 71 8.07 7.88 17.47
N THR A 72 6.84 8.05 17.00
CA THR A 72 5.74 8.60 17.82
C THR A 72 5.22 7.61 18.86
N LEU A 73 5.28 6.30 18.61
CA LEU A 73 4.85 5.30 19.59
C LEU A 73 5.94 5.05 20.64
N GLU A 74 5.59 5.15 21.92
CA GLU A 74 6.46 4.74 23.03
C GLU A 74 6.26 3.24 23.32
N GLY A 75 7.35 2.49 23.54
CA GLY A 75 7.30 1.05 23.85
C GLY A 75 8.40 0.21 23.19
N SER A 76 8.40 -1.09 23.48
CA SER A 76 9.30 -2.09 22.84
C SER A 76 8.98 -2.25 21.35
N VAL A 77 9.97 -2.63 20.53
CA VAL A 77 9.85 -2.80 19.07
C VAL A 77 8.67 -3.71 18.70
N CYS A 78 8.50 -4.82 19.42
CA CYS A 78 7.38 -5.75 19.19
C CYS A 78 6.01 -5.14 19.55
N GLU A 79 5.96 -4.30 20.58
CA GLU A 79 4.73 -3.64 21.03
C GLU A 79 4.31 -2.53 20.06
N ARG A 80 5.29 -1.79 19.53
CA ARG A 80 5.11 -0.80 18.46
C ARG A 80 4.53 -1.43 17.21
N LEU A 81 5.11 -2.54 16.74
CA LEU A 81 4.59 -3.26 15.56
C LEU A 81 3.17 -3.78 15.78
N ARG A 82 2.88 -4.33 16.95
CA ARG A 82 1.54 -4.81 17.29
C ARG A 82 0.51 -3.68 17.27
N LYS A 83 0.84 -2.52 17.84
CA LYS A 83 -0.02 -1.33 17.81
C LYS A 83 -0.21 -0.76 16.40
N MET A 84 0.77 -0.91 15.51
CA MET A 84 0.64 -0.46 14.10
C MET A 84 -0.25 -1.37 13.25
N ILE A 85 -0.30 -2.67 13.56
CA ILE A 85 -1.11 -3.65 12.81
C ILE A 85 -2.57 -3.65 13.31
N GLN A 86 -2.82 -3.13 14.52
CA GLN A 86 -4.18 -2.98 15.02
C GLN A 86 -4.95 -1.90 14.25
N PRO A 87 -6.18 -2.19 13.78
CA PRO A 87 -7.02 -1.18 13.17
C PRO A 87 -7.37 -0.10 14.20
N SER A 88 -7.51 1.15 13.74
CA SER A 88 -8.03 2.22 14.60
C SER A 88 -9.43 1.84 15.07
N GLU A 89 -9.64 1.84 16.38
CA GLU A 89 -10.95 1.60 16.98
C GLU A 89 -11.99 2.50 16.31
N LEU A 90 -13.12 1.90 15.90
CA LEU A 90 -14.21 2.66 15.31
C LEU A 90 -14.65 3.76 16.28
N PRO A 91 -14.96 4.97 15.81
CA PRO A 91 -15.51 6.00 16.66
C PRO A 91 -16.74 5.48 17.42
N LYS A 92 -16.78 5.68 18.74
CA LYS A 92 -17.85 5.14 19.63
C LYS A 92 -19.28 5.47 19.14
N HIS A 93 -19.47 6.55 18.40
CA HIS A 93 -20.77 6.92 17.84
C HIS A 93 -21.25 5.98 16.73
N VAL A 94 -20.34 5.40 15.93
CA VAL A 94 -20.67 4.42 14.88
C VAL A 94 -21.08 3.09 15.52
N GLN A 95 -20.39 2.66 16.58
CA GLN A 95 -20.77 1.46 17.35
C GLN A 95 -22.15 1.59 18.01
N ARG A 96 -22.53 2.80 18.45
CA ARG A 96 -23.85 3.05 19.06
C ARG A 96 -24.99 2.95 18.04
N GLN A 97 -24.77 3.32 16.78
CA GLN A 97 -25.79 3.23 15.72
C GLN A 97 -26.08 1.79 15.28
N GLU A 98 -25.14 0.86 15.50
CA GLU A 98 -25.35 -0.56 15.20
C GLU A 98 -26.09 -1.29 16.33
N ALA A 99 -26.06 -0.75 17.55
CA ALA A 99 -26.69 -1.34 18.73
C ALA A 99 -28.15 -0.90 18.96
N GLU A 100 -28.61 0.19 18.33
CA GLU A 100 -30.03 0.53 18.23
C GLU A 100 -30.56 0.02 16.88
N PRO A 101 -31.10 -1.21 16.80
CA PRO A 101 -31.79 -1.63 15.60
C PRO A 101 -32.96 -0.69 15.36
N ILE A 102 -33.09 -0.23 14.12
CA ILE A 102 -34.23 0.49 13.57
C ILE A 102 -35.49 -0.34 13.84
N PHE A 103 -36.10 -0.15 15.00
CA PHE A 103 -37.41 -0.66 15.40
C PHE A 103 -38.25 0.55 15.82
N LEU A 104 -38.52 1.40 14.83
CA LEU A 104 -39.88 1.89 14.61
C LEU A 104 -40.39 1.25 13.32
#